data_AF-A0A0A7GB12-F1
#
_entry.id   AF-A0A0A7GB12-F1
#
_cell.length_a   1.000
_cell.length_b   1.000
_cell.length_c   1.000
_cell.angle_alpha   90.00
_cell.angle_beta   90.00
_cell.angle_gamma   90.00
#
_symmetry.space_group_name_H-M   'P 1'
#
loop_
_entity.id
_entity.type
_entity.pdbx_description
1 polymer ?
#
loop_
_entity_poly.entity_id
_entity_poly.type
_entity_poly.pdbx_seq_one_letter_code
_entity_poly.pdbx_strand_id
1 'polypeptide(L)'
;MFLIGLVYGFVNPGRENKLRLLRNSLAVGFVFGVLIALLFFVFTLPVGLFVPFIPLLGGLAGVVAGVFIALYFGVVFIIGTFVGDVLESLLKR
;
A
#
# COMPACT_ATOMS: atom_id res chain seq x y z
N MET A 1 6.29 -9.14 0.82
CA MET A 1 6.34 -8.03 -0.15
C MET A 1 7.73 -7.85 -0.76
N PHE A 2 8.79 -7.72 0.05
CA PHE A 2 10.16 -7.61 -0.48
C PHE A 2 10.58 -8.79 -1.37
N LEU A 3 10.43 -10.03 -0.89
CA LEU A 3 10.72 -11.26 -1.67
C LEU A 3 9.90 -11.36 -2.97
N ILE A 4 8.65 -10.90 -2.93
CA ILE A 4 7.77 -10.90 -4.12
C ILE A 4 8.28 -9.88 -5.13
N GLY A 5 8.64 -8.67 -4.68
CA GLY A 5 9.28 -7.66 -5.52
C GLY A 5 10.61 -8.16 -6.10
N LEU A 6 11.44 -8.81 -5.29
CA LEU A 6 12.70 -9.39 -5.72
C LEU A 6 12.53 -10.39 -6.86
N VAL A 7 11.65 -11.38 -6.68
CA VAL A 7 11.36 -12.38 -7.71
C VAL A 7 10.76 -11.70 -8.94
N TYR A 8 9.87 -10.73 -8.77
CA TYR A 8 9.22 -10.05 -9.88
C TYR A 8 10.21 -9.22 -10.71
N GLY A 9 11.14 -8.50 -10.08
CA GLY A 9 12.21 -7.78 -10.77
C GLY A 9 13.15 -8.72 -11.51
N PHE A 10 13.54 -9.83 -10.87
CA PHE A 10 14.39 -10.84 -11.51
C PHE A 10 13.74 -11.54 -12.73
N VAL A 11 12.41 -11.64 -12.77
CA VAL A 11 11.70 -12.26 -13.91
C VAL A 11 11.43 -11.24 -15.02
N ASN A 12 11.18 -9.97 -14.68
CA ASN A 12 10.78 -8.91 -15.62
C ASN A 12 11.69 -7.66 -15.53
N PRO A 13 12.99 -7.77 -15.87
CA PRO A 13 13.96 -6.69 -15.70
C PRO A 13 13.64 -5.47 -16.56
N GLY A 14 13.78 -4.28 -15.99
CA GLY A 14 13.79 -3.02 -16.75
C GLY A 14 12.46 -2.63 -17.42
N ARG A 15 11.38 -3.40 -17.24
CA ARG A 15 10.03 -3.07 -17.74
C ARG A 15 9.16 -2.31 -16.72
N GLU A 16 9.63 -2.14 -15.48
CA GLU A 16 8.82 -1.50 -14.45
C GLU A 16 8.81 0.02 -14.51
N ASN A 17 7.64 0.58 -14.82
CA ASN A 17 7.37 2.00 -14.67
C ASN A 17 7.11 2.31 -13.18
N LYS A 18 8.18 2.56 -12.43
CA LYS A 18 8.21 2.77 -10.96
C LYS A 18 7.19 3.81 -10.48
N LEU A 19 6.96 4.84 -11.29
CA LEU A 19 5.96 5.86 -11.02
C LEU A 19 4.52 5.32 -11.10
N ARG A 20 4.25 4.42 -12.06
CA ARG A 20 2.94 3.76 -12.20
C ARG A 20 2.69 2.79 -11.04
N LEU A 21 3.72 2.08 -10.58
CA LEU A 21 3.62 1.23 -9.39
C LEU A 21 3.30 2.03 -8.13
N LEU A 22 3.99 3.15 -7.89
CA LEU A 22 3.69 4.05 -6.78
C LEU A 22 2.26 4.59 -6.83
N ARG A 23 1.79 5.01 -8.01
CA ARG A 23 0.40 5.47 -8.19
C ARG A 23 -0.61 4.35 -7.93
N ASN A 24 -0.33 3.14 -8.40
CA ASN A 24 -1.20 1.99 -8.18
C ASN A 24 -1.21 1.59 -6.69
N SER A 25 -0.08 1.61 -5.99
CA SER A 25 -0.03 1.34 -4.55
C SER A 25 -0.77 2.41 -3.75
N LEU A 26 -0.69 3.68 -4.15
CA LEU A 26 -1.47 4.76 -3.54
C LEU A 26 -2.98 4.58 -3.79
N ALA A 27 -3.38 4.23 -5.02
CA ALA A 27 -4.78 3.99 -5.34
C ALA A 27 -5.35 2.81 -4.56
N VAL A 28 -4.61 1.69 -4.50
CA VAL A 28 -4.98 0.52 -3.71
C VAL A 28 -5.06 0.87 -2.21
N GLY A 29 -4.07 1.60 -1.70
CA GLY A 29 -4.05 2.06 -0.32
C GLY A 29 -5.21 2.96 0.06
N PHE A 30 -5.56 3.88 -0.84
CA PHE A 30 -6.72 4.74 -0.67
C PHE A 30 -8.02 3.94 -0.66
N VAL A 31 -8.20 3.02 -1.60
CA VAL A 31 -9.41 2.16 -1.65
C VAL A 31 -9.54 1.32 -0.38
N PHE A 32 -8.47 0.64 0.06
CA PHE A 32 -8.50 -0.14 1.29
C PHE A 32 -8.67 0.74 2.53
N GLY A 33 -8.02 1.90 2.59
CA GLY A 33 -8.18 2.86 3.68
C GLY A 33 -9.61 3.36 3.81
N VAL A 34 -10.26 3.67 2.68
CA VAL A 34 -11.68 4.06 2.63
C VAL A 34 -12.58 2.91 3.07
N LEU A 35 -12.33 1.67 2.63
CA LEU A 35 -13.11 0.51 3.07
C LEU A 35 -13.02 0.27 4.58
N ILE A 36 -11.80 0.35 5.15
CA ILE A 36 -11.57 0.21 6.59
C ILE A 36 -12.24 1.36 7.34
N ALA A 37 -12.15 2.59 6.84
CA ALA A 37 -12.81 3.74 7.44
C ALA A 37 -14.34 3.59 7.43
N LEU A 38 -14.91 3.09 6.34
CA LEU A 38 -16.34 2.83 6.22
C LEU A 38 -16.78 1.72 7.19
N LEU A 39 -16.00 0.65 7.28
CA LEU A 39 -16.24 -0.45 8.22
C LEU A 39 -16.21 0.08 9.67
N PHE A 40 -15.17 0.84 10.02
CA PHE A 40 -15.02 1.42 11.35
C PHE A 40 -16.17 2.38 11.69
N PHE A 41 -16.59 3.20 10.72
CA PHE A 41 -17.74 4.09 10.87
C PHE A 41 -19.02 3.30 11.18
N VAL A 42 -19.30 2.22 10.44
CA VAL A 42 -20.49 1.38 10.67
C VAL A 42 -20.45 0.71 12.04
N PHE A 43 -19.30 0.19 12.47
CA PHE A 43 -19.17 -0.45 13.78
C PHE A 43 -19.24 0.52 14.96
N THR A 44 -18.87 1.79 14.74
CA THR A 44 -18.86 2.82 15.80
C THR A 44 -20.10 3.71 15.79
N LEU A 45 -21.05 3.50 14.86
CA LEU A 45 -22.35 4.19 14.81
C LEU A 45 -23.09 4.24 16.15
N PRO A 46 -23.20 3.15 16.95
CA PRO A 46 -23.91 3.18 18.23
C PRO A 46 -23.27 4.13 19.24
N VAL A 47 -21.94 4.22 19.24
CA VAL A 47 -21.16 5.12 20.10
C VAL A 47 -21.20 6.55 19.56
N GLY A 48 -21.27 6.70 18.24
CA GLY A 48 -21.36 7.98 17.54
C GLY A 48 -22.59 8.81 17.89
N LEU A 49 -23.68 8.18 18.34
CA LEU A 49 -24.88 8.88 18.82
C LEU A 49 -24.64 9.69 20.10
N PHE A 50 -23.73 9.23 20.96
CA PHE A 50 -23.36 9.91 22.21
C PHE A 50 -22.11 10.75 22.07
N VAL A 51 -21.20 10.34 21.18
CA VAL A 51 -19.88 10.96 20.98
C VAL A 51 -19.57 11.04 19.47
N PRO A 52 -20.10 12.06 18.76
CA PRO A 52 -20.09 12.09 17.29
C PRO A 52 -18.69 12.26 16.67
N PHE A 53 -17.70 12.65 17.45
CA PHE A 53 -16.32 12.82 16.99
C PHE A 53 -15.54 11.50 16.90
N ILE A 54 -15.97 10.43 17.59
CA ILE A 54 -15.26 9.13 17.58
C ILE A 54 -15.31 8.46 16.19
N PRO A 55 -16.48 8.31 15.53
CA PRO A 55 -16.54 7.72 14.19
C PRO A 55 -15.78 8.54 13.15
N LEU A 56 -15.80 9.87 13.26
CA LEU A 56 -15.14 10.77 12.33
C LEU A 56 -13.61 10.68 12.43
N LEU A 57 -13.08 10.75 13.66
CA LEU A 57 -11.63 10.65 13.90
C LEU A 57 -11.10 9.25 13.60
N GLY A 58 -11.85 8.20 13.96
CA GLY A 58 -11.50 6.82 13.65
C GLY A 58 -11.48 6.54 12.15
N GLY A 59 -12.47 7.06 11.41
CA GLY A 59 -12.50 6.97 9.95
C GLY A 59 -11.32 7.67 9.29
N LEU A 60 -11.02 8.91 9.70
CA LEU A 60 -9.84 9.65 9.21
C LEU A 60 -8.53 8.91 9.51
N ALA A 61 -8.36 8.42 10.74
CA ALA A 61 -7.21 7.62 11.12
C ALA A 61 -7.07 6.34 10.28
N GLY A 62 -8.19 5.68 9.95
CA GLY A 62 -8.23 4.50 9.08
C GLY A 62 -7.77 4.79 7.66
N VAL A 63 -8.23 5.89 7.05
CA VAL A 63 -7.78 6.30 5.70
C VAL A 63 -6.29 6.62 5.70
N VAL A 64 -5.83 7.43 6.67
CA VAL A 64 -4.42 7.80 6.80
C VAL A 64 -3.56 6.55 6.99
N ALA A 65 -3.91 5.67 7.93
CA ALA A 65 -3.19 4.43 8.16
C ALA A 65 -3.16 3.54 6.91
N GLY A 66 -4.28 3.39 6.20
CA GLY A 66 -4.35 2.61 4.96
C GLY A 66 -3.43 3.13 3.87
N VAL A 67 -3.39 4.46 3.67
CA VAL A 67 -2.49 5.10 2.71
C VAL A 67 -1.03 4.89 3.09
N PHE A 68 -0.66 5.10 4.37
CA PHE A 68 0.72 4.91 4.83
C PHE A 68 1.18 3.45 4.73
N ILE A 69 0.33 2.49 5.11
CA ILE A 69 0.62 1.06 5.01
C ILE A 69 0.83 0.65 3.55
N ALA A 70 -0.04 1.10 2.65
CA ALA A 70 0.10 0.78 1.23
C ALA A 70 1.32 1.44 0.59
N LEU A 71 1.65 2.67 1.01
CA LEU A 71 2.88 3.34 0.58
C LEU A 71 4.11 2.57 1.07
N TYR A 72 4.14 2.16 2.35
CA TYR A 72 5.20 1.34 2.91
C TYR A 72 5.40 0.05 2.09
N PHE A 73 4.33 -0.69 1.84
CA PHE A 73 4.43 -1.92 1.04
C PHE A 73 4.82 -1.66 -0.42
N GLY A 74 4.32 -0.59 -1.03
CA GLY A 74 4.69 -0.18 -2.39
C GLY A 74 6.17 0.15 -2.51
N VAL A 75 6.72 0.93 -1.57
CA VAL A 75 8.15 1.27 -1.55
C VAL A 75 9.01 0.03 -1.33
N VAL A 76 8.67 -0.82 -0.36
CA VAL A 76 9.41 -2.07 -0.09
C VAL A 76 9.38 -3.00 -1.31
N PHE A 77 8.25 -3.06 -2.03
CA PHE A 77 8.13 -3.82 -3.26
C PHE A 77 9.05 -3.28 -4.35
N ILE A 78 9.05 -1.96 -4.59
CA ILE A 78 9.92 -1.30 -5.59
C ILE A 78 11.40 -1.52 -5.27
N ILE A 79 11.79 -1.42 -3.99
CA ILE A 79 13.17 -1.74 -3.58
C ILE A 79 13.49 -3.19 -3.91
N GLY A 80 12.56 -4.12 -3.62
CA GLY A 80 12.70 -5.52 -4.00
C GLY A 80 12.92 -5.70 -5.50
N THR A 81 12.10 -5.07 -6.35
CA THR A 81 12.22 -5.19 -7.81
C THR A 81 13.54 -4.63 -8.33
N PHE A 82 14.01 -3.50 -7.80
CA PHE A 82 15.35 -2.98 -8.10
C PHE A 82 16.47 -3.97 -7.76
N VAL A 83 16.42 -4.62 -6.59
CA VAL A 83 17.43 -5.61 -6.21
C VAL A 83 17.37 -6.83 -7.15
N GLY A 84 16.16 -7.24 -7.56
CA GLY A 84 15.94 -8.33 -8.51
C GLY A 84 16.55 -8.04 -9.88
N ASP A 85 16.28 -6.85 -10.43
CA ASP A 85 16.84 -6.37 -11.70
C ASP A 85 18.38 -6.38 -11.67
N VAL A 86 18.98 -5.89 -10.56
CA VAL A 86 20.44 -5.87 -10.40
C VAL A 86 20.99 -7.29 -10.34
N LEU A 87 20.36 -8.19 -9.58
CA LEU A 87 20.80 -9.58 -9.47
C LEU A 87 20.81 -10.28 -10.84
N GLU A 88 19.76 -10.08 -11.64
CA GLU A 88 19.70 -10.64 -12.99
C GLU A 88 20.78 -10.08 -13.90
N SER A 89 21.03 -8.77 -13.83
CA SER A 89 22.09 -8.11 -14.62
C SER A 89 23.49 -8.65 -14.31
N LEU A 90 23.72 -9.06 -13.06
CA LEU A 90 24.96 -9.66 -12.60
C LEU A 90 25.06 -11.15 -12.98
N LEU A 91 23.93 -11.85 -13.05
CA LEU A 91 23.88 -13.28 -13.38
C LEU A 91 23.93 -13.56 -14.90
N LYS A 92 23.44 -12.62 -15.73
CA LYS A 92 23.52 -12.68 -17.20
C LYS A 92 24.82 -12.09 -17.77
N ARG A 93 25.70 -11.56 -16.92
CA ARG A 93 27.10 -11.25 -17.23
C ARG A 93 27.97 -12.45 -16.89
#